data_AF-A0A6A6NRA7-F1
#
_entry.id   AF-A0A6A6NRA7-F1
#
_cell.length_a   1.000
_cell.length_b   1.000
_cell.length_c   1.000
_cell.angle_alpha   90.00
_cell.angle_beta   90.00
_cell.angle_gamma   90.00
#
_symmetry.space_group_name_H-M   'P 1'
#
loop_
_entity.id
_entity.type
_entity.pdbx_description
1 polymer ?
#
loop_
_entity_poly.entity_id
_entity_poly.type
_entity_poly.pdbx_seq_one_letter_code
_entity_poly.pdbx_strand_id
1 'polypeptide(L)'
;MAEAPRGGGFGARGDRGRGRGRGRGRRGGGKSEEKEWQPVTKLGRLVKAGKIKSMEEIYLHSLPIKEFQIVDFFLPKLKDEVMKIKPVQKQTRAGQRTRFKAIVVIGDSEGHIGLGIKTSKEVATAIRAAIIIAKLSVMPIRRGYWGTNLGEPHSLPTKESGKCGSVTVKLIPAPRGTGLVASPAVKRLLQLAGVQDVYTASSGSTKTLENTLKATFVAVTNSYGFLTPNLWKETKLNRSPLEEYSDVLREGKRY
;
A
#
# COMPACT_ATOMS: atom_id res chain seq x y z
N MET A 1 68.90 -20.40 -30.65
CA MET A 1 70.10 -19.60 -30.95
C MET A 1 70.04 -19.18 -32.41
N ALA A 2 69.75 -17.92 -32.67
CA ALA A 2 70.16 -17.15 -33.85
C ALA A 2 69.64 -15.72 -33.61
N GLU A 3 70.57 -14.80 -33.35
CA GLU A 3 70.37 -13.38 -33.08
C GLU A 3 70.94 -12.60 -34.28
N ALA A 4 70.26 -11.52 -34.72
CA ALA A 4 70.80 -10.27 -35.31
C ALA A 4 69.69 -9.49 -36.09
N PRO A 5 69.84 -8.20 -36.43
CA PRO A 5 69.98 -7.07 -35.51
C PRO A 5 69.16 -5.79 -35.90
N ARG A 6 69.01 -4.90 -34.90
CA ARG A 6 69.01 -3.41 -34.86
C ARG A 6 68.67 -2.52 -36.09
N GLY A 7 67.82 -1.53 -35.80
CA GLY A 7 67.80 -0.15 -36.34
C GLY A 7 66.48 0.54 -35.91
N GLY A 8 66.41 1.51 -34.98
CA GLY A 8 67.01 2.85 -34.96
C GLY A 8 66.15 3.81 -35.82
N GLY A 9 65.52 4.91 -35.38
CA GLY A 9 65.39 5.61 -34.10
C GLY A 9 64.48 6.84 -34.29
N PHE A 10 64.14 7.48 -33.17
CA PHE A 10 63.74 8.88 -32.96
C PHE A 10 62.57 9.54 -33.74
N GLY A 11 61.54 9.90 -32.98
CA GLY A 11 60.50 10.87 -33.35
C GLY A 11 59.79 11.44 -32.13
N ALA A 12 60.52 12.15 -31.27
CA ALA A 12 59.94 12.95 -30.19
C ALA A 12 59.54 14.34 -30.73
N ARG A 13 58.23 14.67 -30.70
CA ARG A 13 57.65 15.99 -30.39
C ARG A 13 56.15 16.00 -30.68
N GLY A 14 55.34 16.31 -29.66
CA GLY A 14 53.92 16.54 -29.86
C GLY A 14 53.09 16.69 -28.58
N ASP A 15 53.59 17.39 -27.57
CA ASP A 15 52.74 17.93 -26.51
C ASP A 15 51.80 18.97 -27.14
N ARG A 16 50.54 18.56 -27.37
CA ARG A 16 49.42 19.48 -27.64
C ARG A 16 48.13 18.91 -27.09
N GLY A 17 47.62 19.61 -26.07
CA GLY A 17 46.20 19.86 -25.99
C GLY A 17 45.46 19.04 -24.95
N ARG A 18 45.53 19.52 -23.70
CA ARG A 18 44.43 19.42 -22.72
C ARG A 18 43.11 19.89 -23.35
N GLY A 19 42.43 18.98 -24.04
CA GLY A 19 41.05 19.15 -24.49
C GLY A 19 40.11 18.92 -23.32
N ARG A 20 39.79 20.02 -22.61
CA ARG A 20 38.78 20.10 -21.55
C ARG A 20 37.63 19.14 -21.79
N GLY A 21 37.47 18.17 -20.88
CA GLY A 21 36.24 17.42 -20.75
C GLY A 21 35.08 18.40 -20.72
N ARG A 22 34.24 18.36 -21.76
CA ARG A 22 32.88 18.89 -21.67
C ARG A 22 32.19 18.00 -20.65
N GLY A 23 32.32 18.38 -19.38
CA GLY A 23 31.44 17.94 -18.33
C GLY A 23 30.04 18.15 -18.88
N ARG A 24 29.38 17.05 -19.24
CA ARG A 24 27.93 17.04 -19.37
C ARG A 24 27.47 17.57 -18.04
N GLY A 25 27.05 18.84 -18.06
CA GLY A 25 26.51 19.52 -16.90
C GLY A 25 25.58 18.53 -16.24
N ARG A 26 25.96 18.11 -15.04
CA ARG A 26 25.13 17.33 -14.16
C ARG A 26 23.92 18.23 -14.01
N ARG A 27 22.86 17.97 -14.80
CA ARG A 27 21.59 18.69 -14.74
C ARG A 27 21.30 18.67 -13.26
N GLY A 28 21.45 19.84 -12.63
CA GLY A 28 21.20 20.00 -11.22
C GLY A 28 19.88 19.32 -10.98
N GLY A 29 19.86 18.35 -10.07
CA GLY A 29 18.61 17.84 -9.56
C GLY A 29 17.94 19.03 -8.92
N GLY A 30 17.22 19.81 -9.73
CA GLY A 30 16.27 20.78 -9.23
C GLY A 30 15.46 19.97 -8.24
N LYS A 31 15.42 20.45 -6.99
CA LYS A 31 14.41 20.02 -6.03
C LYS A 31 13.13 19.92 -6.84
N SER A 32 12.65 18.69 -7.03
CA SER A 32 11.40 18.48 -7.72
C SER A 32 10.39 19.23 -6.88
N GLU A 33 9.96 20.41 -7.37
CA GLU A 33 8.74 21.04 -6.90
C GLU A 33 7.72 19.91 -6.82
N GLU A 34 7.13 19.72 -5.63
CA GLU A 34 6.13 18.67 -5.43
C GLU A 34 5.09 18.85 -6.53
N LYS A 35 5.11 17.95 -7.51
CA LYS A 35 4.26 18.08 -8.69
C LYS A 35 2.84 18.11 -8.20
N GLU A 36 2.19 19.24 -8.40
CA GLU A 36 0.78 19.41 -8.07
C GLU A 36 -0.01 18.25 -8.70
N TRP A 37 -0.83 17.57 -7.90
CA TRP A 37 -1.56 16.40 -8.36
C TRP A 37 -2.53 16.79 -9.47
N GLN A 38 -2.29 16.26 -10.67
CA GLN A 38 -3.20 16.38 -11.83
C GLN A 38 -3.97 15.06 -12.01
N PRO A 39 -5.24 15.00 -11.60
CA PRO A 39 -6.01 13.76 -11.66
C PRO A 39 -6.38 13.40 -13.09
N VAL A 40 -6.24 12.11 -13.42
CA VAL A 40 -6.56 11.58 -14.76
C VAL A 40 -7.88 10.81 -14.73
N THR A 41 -8.17 10.18 -13.60
CA THR A 41 -9.41 9.43 -13.37
C THR A 41 -10.60 10.37 -13.16
N LYS A 42 -11.81 9.88 -13.47
CA LYS A 42 -13.06 10.59 -13.13
C LYS A 42 -13.16 10.83 -11.63
N LEU A 43 -12.84 9.81 -10.83
CA LEU A 43 -12.86 9.90 -9.38
C LEU A 43 -11.83 10.92 -8.88
N GLY A 44 -10.58 10.88 -9.34
CA GLY A 44 -9.57 11.86 -8.95
C GLY A 44 -9.99 13.30 -9.27
N ARG A 45 -10.64 13.53 -10.42
CA ARG A 45 -11.18 14.84 -10.79
C ARG A 45 -12.28 15.30 -9.84
N LEU A 46 -13.21 14.43 -9.47
CA LEU A 46 -14.27 14.75 -8.51
C LEU A 46 -13.73 15.04 -7.10
N VAL A 47 -12.72 14.27 -6.66
CA VAL A 47 -12.06 14.48 -5.37
C VAL A 47 -11.31 15.82 -5.36
N LYS A 48 -10.49 16.11 -6.38
CA LYS A 48 -9.79 17.40 -6.48
C LYS A 48 -10.76 18.59 -6.60
N ALA A 49 -11.92 18.40 -7.23
CA ALA A 49 -12.97 19.41 -7.33
C ALA A 49 -13.82 19.55 -6.05
N GLY A 50 -13.56 18.77 -4.99
CA GLY A 50 -14.29 18.83 -3.71
C GLY A 50 -15.74 18.35 -3.80
N LYS A 51 -16.10 17.55 -4.81
CA LYS A 51 -17.46 17.03 -5.01
C LYS A 51 -17.74 15.79 -4.16
N ILE A 52 -16.73 14.94 -3.98
CA ILE A 52 -16.77 13.81 -3.04
C ILE A 52 -16.28 14.32 -1.70
N LYS A 53 -17.08 14.13 -0.65
CA LYS A 53 -16.78 14.71 0.68
C LYS A 53 -15.98 13.77 1.57
N SER A 54 -16.12 12.46 1.38
CA SER A 54 -15.53 11.48 2.29
C SER A 54 -15.15 10.17 1.62
N MET A 55 -14.31 9.39 2.30
CA MET A 55 -13.84 8.09 1.81
C MET A 55 -14.97 7.05 1.81
N GLU A 56 -15.92 7.18 2.74
CA GLU A 56 -17.08 6.30 2.89
C GLU A 56 -18.00 6.37 1.66
N GLU A 57 -18.11 7.53 1.02
CA GLU A 57 -18.85 7.70 -0.23
C GLU A 57 -18.23 6.86 -1.36
N ILE A 58 -16.90 6.79 -1.41
CA ILE A 58 -16.17 5.95 -2.38
C ILE A 58 -16.45 4.46 -2.13
N TYR A 59 -16.44 4.04 -0.86
CA TYR A 59 -16.73 2.66 -0.47
C TYR A 59 -18.18 2.26 -0.74
N LEU A 60 -19.13 3.12 -0.40
CA LEU A 60 -20.56 2.89 -0.59
C LEU A 60 -20.88 2.55 -2.05
N HIS A 61 -20.29 3.30 -2.98
CA HIS A 61 -20.47 3.11 -4.41
C HIS A 61 -19.46 2.14 -5.04
N SER A 62 -18.61 1.49 -4.23
CA SER A 62 -17.59 0.53 -4.67
C SER A 62 -16.71 1.06 -5.82
N LEU A 63 -16.36 2.35 -5.77
CA LEU A 63 -15.62 3.00 -6.85
C LEU A 63 -14.13 2.61 -6.77
N PRO A 64 -13.50 2.21 -7.89
CA PRO A 64 -12.12 1.73 -7.87
C PRO A 64 -11.13 2.91 -7.73
N ILE A 65 -10.32 2.87 -6.68
CA ILE A 65 -9.24 3.81 -6.42
C ILE A 65 -8.03 3.42 -7.26
N LYS A 66 -7.61 4.29 -8.18
CA LYS A 66 -6.44 4.07 -9.06
C LYS A 66 -5.31 5.08 -8.86
N GLU A 67 -5.56 6.12 -8.07
CA GLU A 67 -4.58 7.16 -7.74
C GLU A 67 -4.44 7.21 -6.22
N PHE A 68 -3.22 7.07 -5.70
CA PHE A 68 -3.00 7.03 -4.25
C PHE A 68 -3.24 8.39 -3.58
N GLN A 69 -3.15 9.48 -4.36
CA GLN A 69 -3.38 10.85 -3.92
C GLN A 69 -4.81 11.07 -3.43
N ILE A 70 -5.78 10.29 -3.93
CA ILE A 70 -7.16 10.28 -3.42
C ILE A 70 -7.18 9.93 -1.93
N VAL A 71 -6.40 8.92 -1.56
CA VAL A 71 -6.33 8.44 -0.18
C VAL A 71 -5.57 9.42 0.70
N ASP A 72 -4.51 10.03 0.17
CA ASP A 72 -3.75 11.08 0.88
C ASP A 72 -4.59 12.32 1.17
N PHE A 73 -5.54 12.65 0.27
CA PHE A 73 -6.47 13.76 0.45
C PHE A 73 -7.46 13.51 1.60
N PHE A 74 -8.06 12.31 1.67
CA PHE A 74 -9.09 12.02 2.68
C PHE A 74 -8.53 11.53 4.02
N LEU A 75 -7.37 10.86 4.02
CA LEU A 75 -6.81 10.22 5.21
C LEU A 75 -5.39 10.77 5.51
N PRO A 76 -5.28 12.02 6.00
CA PRO A 76 -3.98 12.65 6.25
C PRO A 76 -3.23 12.02 7.44
N LYS A 77 -3.94 11.34 8.36
CA LYS A 77 -3.37 10.70 9.56
C LYS A 77 -2.80 9.29 9.31
N LEU A 78 -2.73 8.84 8.05
CA LEU A 78 -2.26 7.49 7.72
C LEU A 78 -0.81 7.28 8.20
N LYS A 79 -0.60 6.19 8.93
CA LYS A 79 0.73 5.71 9.33
C LYS A 79 1.09 4.51 8.47
N ASP A 80 2.32 4.49 7.97
CA ASP A 80 2.89 3.34 7.27
C ASP A 80 3.84 2.55 8.19
N GLU A 81 3.72 1.22 8.15
CA GLU A 81 4.59 0.30 8.88
C GLU A 81 5.16 -0.76 7.94
N VAL A 82 6.49 -0.86 7.91
CA VAL A 82 7.20 -1.88 7.13
C VAL A 82 7.31 -3.16 7.95
N MET A 83 6.52 -4.17 7.58
CA MET A 83 6.38 -5.40 8.35
C MET A 83 7.55 -6.36 8.15
N LYS A 84 7.97 -6.55 6.90
CA LYS A 84 9.08 -7.45 6.55
C LYS A 84 9.67 -7.11 5.19
N ILE A 85 10.99 -7.14 5.12
CA ILE A 85 11.75 -7.09 3.88
C ILE A 85 12.42 -8.45 3.71
N LYS A 86 12.31 -9.07 2.54
CA LYS A 86 12.99 -10.33 2.22
C LYS A 86 13.65 -10.28 0.83
N PRO A 87 14.88 -10.79 0.68
CA PRO A 87 15.45 -11.00 -0.65
C PRO A 87 14.72 -12.15 -1.35
N VAL A 88 14.43 -11.98 -2.64
CA VAL A 88 13.90 -13.01 -3.54
C VAL A 88 14.86 -13.15 -4.71
N GLN A 89 15.18 -14.38 -5.08
CA GLN A 89 16.22 -14.67 -6.06
C GLN A 89 15.64 -15.35 -7.29
N LYS A 90 16.10 -14.96 -8.48
CA LYS A 90 15.84 -15.67 -9.73
C LYS A 90 17.18 -16.17 -10.28
N GLN A 91 17.31 -17.48 -10.48
CA GLN A 91 18.47 -18.06 -11.17
C GLN A 91 18.45 -17.64 -12.65
N THR A 92 19.59 -17.18 -13.15
CA THR A 92 19.81 -16.85 -14.56
C THR A 92 21.04 -17.59 -15.08
N ARG A 93 21.26 -17.58 -16.40
CA ARG A 93 22.43 -18.23 -17.03
C ARG A 93 23.76 -17.72 -16.47
N ALA A 94 23.82 -16.45 -16.08
CA ALA A 94 25.01 -15.79 -15.55
C ALA A 94 24.93 -15.53 -14.04
N GLY A 95 24.28 -16.43 -13.28
CA GLY A 95 24.21 -16.36 -11.82
C GLY A 95 22.86 -15.93 -11.25
N GLN A 96 22.83 -15.59 -9.96
CA GLN A 96 21.62 -15.25 -9.22
C GLN A 96 21.27 -13.77 -9.33
N ARG A 97 20.05 -13.47 -9.80
CA ARG A 97 19.50 -12.12 -9.78
C ARG A 97 18.63 -11.93 -8.54
N THR A 98 19.10 -11.13 -7.59
CA THR A 98 18.38 -10.80 -6.36
C THR A 98 17.49 -9.56 -6.55
N ARG A 99 16.35 -9.56 -5.86
CA ARG A 99 15.44 -8.42 -5.70
C ARG A 99 14.93 -8.40 -4.27
N PHE A 100 14.43 -7.27 -3.79
CA PHE A 100 13.86 -7.15 -2.46
C PHE A 100 12.35 -7.08 -2.53
N LYS A 101 11.67 -7.91 -1.74
CA LYS A 101 10.22 -7.86 -1.52
C LYS A 101 9.94 -7.15 -0.20
N ALA A 102 9.21 -6.05 -0.27
CA ALA A 102 8.73 -5.30 0.89
C ALA A 102 7.25 -5.59 1.11
N ILE A 103 6.88 -5.81 2.36
CA ILE A 103 5.49 -5.94 2.83
C ILE A 103 5.24 -4.77 3.77
N VAL A 104 4.25 -3.94 3.44
CA VAL A 104 3.91 -2.72 4.14
C VAL A 104 2.43 -2.73 4.48
N VAL A 105 2.09 -2.32 5.69
CA VAL A 105 0.72 -2.07 6.13
C VAL A 105 0.56 -0.57 6.35
N ILE A 106 -0.59 -0.03 6.00
CA ILE A 106 -0.95 1.36 6.25
C ILE A 106 -2.28 1.37 7.01
N GLY A 107 -2.44 2.27 7.97
CA GLY A 107 -3.74 2.52 8.61
C GLY A 107 -3.74 3.79 9.44
N ASP A 108 -4.93 4.27 9.78
CA ASP A 108 -5.17 5.49 10.54
C ASP A 108 -5.57 5.23 12.00
N SER A 109 -5.65 3.96 12.41
CA SER A 109 -6.19 3.52 13.69
C SER A 109 -7.65 3.94 13.95
N GLU A 110 -8.37 4.42 12.93
CA GLU A 110 -9.76 4.89 13.03
C GLU A 110 -10.75 4.00 12.24
N GLY A 111 -10.25 2.97 11.56
CA GLY A 111 -11.07 1.98 10.85
C GLY A 111 -10.68 1.81 9.38
N HIS A 112 -9.56 2.36 8.93
CA HIS A 112 -9.06 2.19 7.58
C HIS A 112 -7.74 1.44 7.58
N ILE A 113 -7.61 0.43 6.71
CA ILE A 113 -6.38 -0.32 6.56
C ILE A 113 -6.08 -0.65 5.11
N GLY A 114 -4.80 -0.59 4.74
CA GLY A 114 -4.28 -1.00 3.45
C GLY A 114 -3.11 -1.98 3.61
N LEU A 115 -2.99 -2.94 2.70
CA LEU A 115 -1.88 -3.89 2.63
C LEU A 115 -1.20 -3.80 1.26
N GLY A 116 0.11 -3.51 1.28
CA GLY A 116 0.92 -3.31 0.09
C GLY A 116 2.09 -4.27 0.03
N ILE A 117 2.27 -4.90 -1.12
CA ILE A 117 3.40 -5.82 -1.35
C ILE A 117 4.03 -5.48 -2.68
N LYS A 118 5.32 -5.19 -2.67
CA LYS A 118 6.06 -4.87 -3.91
C LYS A 118 7.44 -5.49 -3.91
N THR A 119 7.93 -5.76 -5.12
CA THR A 119 9.31 -6.17 -5.37
C THR A 119 10.03 -5.13 -6.22
N SER A 120 11.27 -4.81 -5.86
CA SER A 120 12.14 -3.93 -6.64
C SER A 120 13.60 -4.39 -6.55
N LYS A 121 14.49 -3.80 -7.36
CA LYS A 121 15.94 -4.04 -7.29
C LYS A 121 16.55 -3.46 -6.01
N GLU A 122 16.05 -2.31 -5.57
CA GLU A 122 16.51 -1.62 -4.37
C GLU A 122 15.44 -1.65 -3.27
N VAL A 123 15.88 -1.66 -2.01
CA VAL A 123 14.98 -1.73 -0.86
C VAL A 123 14.10 -0.48 -0.76
N ALA A 124 14.70 0.72 -0.86
CA ALA A 124 13.96 1.97 -0.73
C ALA A 124 12.87 2.13 -1.80
N THR A 125 13.16 1.74 -3.04
CA THR A 125 12.16 1.79 -4.12
C THR A 125 11.06 0.74 -3.93
N ALA A 126 11.38 -0.44 -3.39
CA ALA A 126 10.37 -1.44 -3.03
C ALA A 126 9.41 -0.92 -1.95
N ILE A 127 9.93 -0.25 -0.92
CA ILE A 127 9.12 0.31 0.18
C ILE A 127 8.19 1.40 -0.34
N ARG A 128 8.72 2.42 -1.05
CA ARG A 128 7.90 3.51 -1.61
C ARG A 128 6.77 2.99 -2.50
N ALA A 129 7.08 2.03 -3.36
CA ALA A 129 6.07 1.45 -4.24
C ALA A 129 5.10 0.51 -3.51
N ALA A 130 5.52 -0.14 -2.42
CA ALA A 130 4.61 -0.91 -1.54
C ALA A 130 3.65 0.01 -0.79
N ILE A 131 4.11 1.17 -0.30
CA ILE A 131 3.27 2.20 0.32
C ILE A 131 2.17 2.65 -0.65
N ILE A 132 2.53 2.96 -1.91
CA ILE A 132 1.56 3.34 -2.93
C ILE A 132 0.51 2.23 -3.15
N ILE A 133 0.94 0.97 -3.24
CA ILE A 133 0.00 -0.16 -3.40
C ILE A 133 -0.90 -0.33 -2.17
N ALA A 134 -0.37 -0.15 -0.96
CA ALA A 134 -1.15 -0.20 0.27
C ALA A 134 -2.22 0.91 0.29
N LYS A 135 -1.89 2.12 -0.16
CA LYS A 135 -2.87 3.22 -0.31
C LYS A 135 -3.96 2.88 -1.32
N LEU A 136 -3.61 2.26 -2.44
CA LEU A 136 -4.60 1.84 -3.44
C LEU A 136 -5.51 0.69 -2.97
N SER A 137 -5.07 -0.09 -1.98
CA SER A 137 -5.80 -1.22 -1.40
C SER A 137 -6.44 -0.91 -0.04
N VAL A 138 -6.64 0.37 0.29
CA VAL A 138 -7.29 0.74 1.56
C VAL A 138 -8.75 0.28 1.56
N MET A 139 -9.13 -0.37 2.65
CA MET A 139 -10.45 -0.90 2.89
C MET A 139 -10.96 -0.43 4.27
N PRO A 140 -12.28 -0.21 4.42
CA PRO A 140 -12.88 0.11 5.70
C PRO A 140 -13.04 -1.15 6.56
N ILE A 141 -13.07 -0.94 7.86
CA ILE A 141 -13.14 -1.98 8.88
C ILE A 141 -14.33 -1.69 9.79
N ARG A 142 -15.25 -2.65 9.87
CA ARG A 142 -16.41 -2.51 10.74
C ARG A 142 -16.02 -2.87 12.15
N ARG A 143 -15.88 -1.86 13.00
CA ARG A 143 -15.72 -2.04 14.46
C ARG A 143 -17.10 -2.24 15.11
N GLY A 144 -17.11 -2.91 16.25
CA GLY A 144 -18.31 -3.24 17.00
C GLY A 144 -18.02 -3.47 18.48
N TYR A 145 -19.01 -4.06 19.14
CA TYR A 145 -18.99 -4.34 20.57
C TYR A 145 -19.05 -5.85 20.81
N TRP A 146 -18.46 -6.29 21.91
CA TRP A 146 -18.55 -7.69 22.33
C TRP A 146 -19.86 -8.01 23.08
N GLY A 147 -20.37 -7.04 23.84
CA GLY A 147 -21.60 -7.14 24.62
C GLY A 147 -22.35 -5.81 24.60
N THR A 148 -22.48 -5.13 25.74
CA THR A 148 -23.15 -3.83 25.83
C THR A 148 -22.50 -2.77 24.94
N ASN A 149 -23.32 -2.04 24.19
CA ASN A 149 -22.91 -0.96 23.28
C ASN A 149 -22.58 0.34 24.04
N LEU A 150 -21.65 0.27 24.99
CA LEU A 150 -21.24 1.42 25.80
C LEU A 150 -20.05 2.12 25.14
N GLY A 151 -20.05 3.44 24.93
CA GLY A 151 -18.88 4.18 24.44
C GLY A 151 -18.44 3.82 23.01
N GLU A 152 -17.16 3.98 22.68
CA GLU A 152 -16.64 3.73 21.34
C GLU A 152 -16.48 2.24 21.01
N PRO A 153 -16.69 1.82 19.74
CA PRO A 153 -16.45 0.44 19.32
C PRO A 153 -14.98 0.02 19.52
N HIS A 154 -14.77 -1.03 20.32
CA HIS A 154 -13.45 -1.50 20.72
C HIS A 154 -13.03 -2.82 20.05
N SER A 155 -14.00 -3.61 19.56
CA SER A 155 -13.80 -4.97 19.05
C SER A 155 -14.40 -5.11 17.63
N LEU A 156 -14.47 -6.33 17.09
CA LEU A 156 -15.24 -6.67 15.89
C LEU A 156 -16.70 -7.01 16.23
N PRO A 157 -17.66 -6.82 15.30
CA PRO A 157 -19.07 -7.18 15.50
C PRO A 157 -19.31 -8.70 15.48
N THR A 158 -18.50 -9.45 14.73
CA THR A 158 -18.70 -10.87 14.44
C THR A 158 -17.38 -11.62 14.43
N LYS A 159 -17.44 -12.95 14.50
CA LYS A 159 -16.26 -13.81 14.36
C LYS A 159 -15.90 -13.88 12.89
N GLU A 160 -14.82 -13.21 12.52
CA GLU A 160 -14.35 -13.18 11.13
C GLU A 160 -13.26 -14.20 10.89
N SER A 161 -13.19 -14.70 9.66
CA SER A 161 -12.09 -15.55 9.24
C SER A 161 -11.60 -15.16 7.86
N GLY A 162 -10.29 -15.32 7.65
CA GLY A 162 -9.63 -15.04 6.38
C GLY A 162 -8.59 -16.10 6.09
N LYS A 163 -8.43 -16.40 4.80
CA LYS A 163 -7.54 -17.46 4.32
C LYS A 163 -6.64 -16.94 3.21
N CYS A 164 -5.37 -17.31 3.26
CA CYS A 164 -4.44 -17.09 2.17
C CYS A 164 -3.43 -18.24 2.11
N GLY A 165 -3.41 -18.99 1.00
CA GLY A 165 -2.63 -20.22 0.90
C GLY A 165 -3.06 -21.24 1.96
N SER A 166 -2.09 -21.78 2.70
CA SER A 166 -2.34 -22.70 3.82
C SER A 166 -2.70 -22.01 5.13
N VAL A 167 -2.56 -20.67 5.22
CA VAL A 167 -2.79 -19.94 6.47
C VAL A 167 -4.25 -19.52 6.58
N THR A 168 -4.86 -19.85 7.71
CA THR A 168 -6.19 -19.37 8.10
C THR A 168 -6.07 -18.58 9.39
N VAL A 169 -6.64 -17.37 9.43
CA VAL A 169 -6.68 -16.51 10.61
C VAL A 169 -8.13 -16.26 10.97
N LYS A 170 -8.49 -16.53 12.22
CA LYS A 170 -9.80 -16.26 12.80
C LYS A 170 -9.67 -15.14 13.82
N LEU A 171 -10.51 -14.12 13.70
CA LEU A 171 -10.64 -13.01 14.62
C LEU A 171 -11.92 -13.21 15.42
N ILE A 172 -11.81 -13.15 16.74
CA ILE A 172 -12.91 -13.42 17.65
C ILE A 172 -13.09 -12.17 18.52
N PRO A 173 -14.30 -11.58 18.56
CA PRO A 173 -14.58 -10.43 19.41
C PRO A 173 -14.22 -10.69 20.88
N ALA A 174 -13.71 -9.67 21.57
CA ALA A 174 -13.22 -9.78 22.95
C ALA A 174 -13.81 -8.70 23.88
N PRO A 175 -13.93 -8.98 25.18
CA PRO A 175 -14.36 -7.99 26.16
C PRO A 175 -13.34 -6.84 26.28
N ARG A 176 -13.80 -5.69 26.77
CA ARG A 176 -12.96 -4.50 26.93
C ARG A 176 -11.77 -4.75 27.84
N GLY A 177 -10.61 -4.23 27.44
CA GLY A 177 -9.38 -4.33 28.21
C GLY A 177 -8.61 -5.64 28.01
N THR A 178 -9.09 -6.54 27.14
CA THR A 178 -8.35 -7.75 26.74
C THR A 178 -7.09 -7.40 25.96
N GLY A 179 -7.14 -6.31 25.19
CA GLY A 179 -6.14 -5.95 24.21
C GLY A 179 -6.11 -6.90 23.02
N LEU A 180 -5.05 -6.76 22.22
CA LEU A 180 -4.82 -7.55 21.02
C LEU A 180 -4.03 -8.82 21.34
N VAL A 181 -4.73 -9.94 21.47
CA VAL A 181 -4.15 -11.27 21.69
C VAL A 181 -3.81 -11.90 20.34
N ALA A 182 -2.67 -11.50 19.78
CA ALA A 182 -2.23 -11.91 18.45
C ALA A 182 -0.70 -12.00 18.33
N SER A 183 -0.23 -12.70 17.28
CA SER A 183 1.19 -12.67 16.90
C SER A 183 1.66 -11.25 16.61
N PRO A 184 2.96 -10.91 16.79
CA PRO A 184 3.43 -9.52 16.69
C PRO A 184 3.05 -8.80 15.38
N ALA A 185 3.17 -9.48 14.25
CA ALA A 185 2.81 -8.91 12.95
C ALA A 185 1.29 -8.69 12.80
N VAL A 186 0.47 -9.63 13.27
CA VAL A 186 -1.00 -9.50 13.24
C VAL A 186 -1.46 -8.42 14.22
N LYS A 187 -0.81 -8.33 15.39
CA LYS A 187 -1.05 -7.30 16.40
C LYS A 187 -0.82 -5.90 15.83
N ARG A 188 0.31 -5.67 15.15
CA ARG A 188 0.60 -4.38 14.48
C ARG A 188 -0.43 -4.03 13.42
N LEU A 189 -0.81 -4.99 12.57
CA LEU A 189 -1.87 -4.79 11.58
C LEU A 189 -3.20 -4.38 12.24
N LEU A 190 -3.60 -5.04 13.33
CA LEU A 190 -4.85 -4.73 14.04
C LEU A 190 -4.80 -3.40 14.82
N GLN A 191 -3.62 -2.96 15.25
CA GLN A 191 -3.44 -1.63 15.83
C GLN A 191 -3.66 -0.52 14.79
N LEU A 192 -3.10 -0.71 13.58
CA LEU A 192 -3.32 0.20 12.46
C LEU A 192 -4.76 0.18 11.95
N ALA A 193 -5.46 -0.94 12.11
CA ALA A 193 -6.90 -1.07 11.86
C ALA A 193 -7.78 -0.29 12.87
N GLY A 194 -7.25 0.08 14.04
CA GLY A 194 -8.04 0.71 15.11
C GLY A 194 -8.85 -0.28 15.96
N VAL A 195 -8.54 -1.58 15.87
CA VAL A 195 -9.13 -2.60 16.76
C VAL A 195 -8.36 -2.58 18.08
N GLN A 196 -9.07 -2.51 19.21
CA GLN A 196 -8.46 -2.45 20.54
C GLN A 196 -8.40 -3.82 21.20
N ASP A 197 -9.51 -4.57 21.16
CA ASP A 197 -9.63 -5.87 21.80
C ASP A 197 -10.07 -6.94 20.79
N VAL A 198 -9.27 -8.01 20.68
CA VAL A 198 -9.62 -9.17 19.85
C VAL A 198 -8.80 -10.39 20.24
N TYR A 199 -9.44 -11.56 20.24
CA TYR A 199 -8.75 -12.84 20.28
C TYR A 199 -8.45 -13.32 18.88
N THR A 200 -7.28 -13.93 18.68
CA THR A 200 -6.93 -14.50 17.38
C THR A 200 -6.64 -15.99 17.50
N ALA A 201 -7.07 -16.74 16.50
CA ALA A 201 -6.68 -18.13 16.31
C ALA A 201 -6.13 -18.28 14.90
N SER A 202 -4.92 -18.81 14.77
CA SER A 202 -4.27 -19.02 13.48
C SER A 202 -3.94 -20.49 13.27
N SER A 203 -4.20 -21.01 12.07
CA SER A 203 -3.87 -22.38 11.66
C SER A 203 -3.10 -22.38 10.34
N GLY A 204 -2.29 -23.42 10.13
CA GLY A 204 -1.43 -23.58 8.95
C GLY A 204 -0.02 -23.00 9.12
N SER A 205 0.68 -22.75 8.00
CA SER A 205 2.09 -22.31 8.01
C SER A 205 2.25 -20.81 8.25
N THR A 206 2.00 -20.37 9.49
CA THR A 206 2.03 -18.96 9.92
C THR A 206 3.41 -18.30 9.84
N LYS A 207 4.48 -19.10 9.71
CA LYS A 207 5.85 -18.62 9.41
C LYS A 207 5.91 -17.81 8.11
N THR A 208 5.00 -18.09 7.16
CA THR A 208 4.85 -17.31 5.93
C THR A 208 4.12 -15.99 6.20
N LEU A 209 4.83 -15.02 6.79
CA LEU A 209 4.29 -13.73 7.24
C LEU A 209 3.45 -12.99 6.17
N GLU A 210 3.82 -13.10 4.89
CA GLU A 210 3.04 -12.55 3.78
C GLU A 210 1.62 -13.11 3.70
N ASN A 211 1.46 -14.43 3.84
CA ASN A 211 0.16 -15.09 3.79
C ASN A 211 -0.60 -14.84 5.08
N THR A 212 0.07 -14.82 6.22
CA THR A 212 -0.54 -14.46 7.51
C THR A 212 -1.16 -13.06 7.45
N LEU A 213 -0.41 -12.05 6.98
CA LEU A 213 -0.93 -10.68 6.86
C LEU A 213 -2.05 -10.56 5.81
N LYS A 214 -1.97 -11.26 4.68
CA LYS A 214 -3.07 -11.31 3.70
C LYS A 214 -4.32 -11.96 4.28
N ALA A 215 -4.17 -13.08 5.00
CA ALA A 215 -5.27 -13.77 5.65
C ALA A 215 -5.92 -12.89 6.71
N THR A 216 -5.14 -12.19 7.54
CA THR A 216 -5.65 -11.21 8.49
C THR A 216 -6.35 -10.05 7.79
N PHE A 217 -5.74 -9.48 6.74
CA PHE A 217 -6.35 -8.39 5.97
C PHE A 217 -7.72 -8.82 5.42
N VAL A 218 -7.82 -9.99 4.79
CA VAL A 218 -9.09 -10.55 4.31
C VAL A 218 -10.10 -10.75 5.45
N ALA A 219 -9.66 -11.27 6.60
CA ALA A 219 -10.54 -11.46 7.75
C ALA A 219 -11.15 -10.13 8.21
N VAL A 220 -10.35 -9.07 8.29
CA VAL A 220 -10.82 -7.76 8.72
C VAL A 220 -11.72 -7.12 7.66
N THR A 221 -11.40 -7.24 6.37
CA THR A 221 -12.25 -6.67 5.29
C THR A 221 -13.61 -7.36 5.18
N ASN A 222 -13.71 -8.63 5.55
CA ASN A 222 -14.97 -9.37 5.56
C ASN A 222 -15.99 -8.84 6.59
N SER A 223 -15.55 -8.03 7.55
CA SER A 223 -16.41 -7.44 8.58
C SER A 223 -17.60 -6.64 8.05
N TYR A 224 -17.44 -5.94 6.91
CA TYR A 224 -18.55 -5.27 6.22
C TYR A 224 -19.35 -6.20 5.29
N GLY A 225 -18.76 -7.30 4.84
CA GLY A 225 -19.44 -8.31 4.03
C GLY A 225 -20.40 -9.20 4.85
N PHE A 226 -20.22 -9.27 6.17
CA PHE A 226 -21.10 -10.04 7.05
C PHE A 226 -22.41 -9.29 7.36
N LEU A 227 -23.54 -9.85 6.93
CA LEU A 227 -24.86 -9.28 7.18
C LEU A 227 -25.32 -9.58 8.62
N THR A 228 -25.40 -8.54 9.44
CA THR A 228 -25.89 -8.60 10.82
C THR A 228 -27.30 -8.01 10.93
N PRO A 229 -28.10 -8.37 11.95
CA PRO A 229 -29.51 -7.92 12.05
C PRO A 229 -29.74 -6.40 12.02
N ASN A 230 -28.81 -5.61 12.53
CA ASN A 230 -28.87 -4.14 12.44
C ASN A 230 -28.75 -3.57 11.01
N LEU A 231 -28.40 -4.39 10.01
CA LEU A 231 -28.33 -4.03 8.60
C LEU A 231 -29.51 -4.58 7.77
N TRP A 232 -30.51 -5.22 8.40
CA TRP A 232 -31.67 -5.77 7.67
C TRP A 232 -32.64 -4.71 7.18
N LYS A 233 -32.57 -3.49 7.73
CA LYS A 233 -33.41 -2.39 7.28
C LYS A 233 -33.07 -2.05 5.82
N GLU A 234 -34.10 -1.97 4.99
CA GLU A 234 -33.93 -1.57 3.59
C GLU A 234 -33.24 -0.21 3.47
N THR A 235 -32.21 -0.16 2.64
CA THR A 235 -31.44 1.05 2.35
C THR A 235 -31.91 1.65 1.03
N LYS A 236 -32.09 2.96 1.00
CA LYS A 236 -32.38 3.68 -0.24
C LYS A 236 -31.12 3.69 -1.10
N LEU A 237 -31.25 3.26 -2.36
CA LEU A 237 -30.16 3.29 -3.31
C LEU A 237 -29.95 4.73 -3.80
N ASN A 238 -28.89 5.37 -3.33
CA ASN A 238 -28.52 6.71 -3.75
C ASN A 238 -27.85 6.69 -5.14
N ARG A 239 -28.00 7.79 -5.89
CA ARG A 239 -27.31 7.95 -7.19
C ARG A 239 -25.80 7.98 -6.98
N SER A 240 -25.05 7.47 -7.96
CA SER A 240 -23.59 7.49 -7.88
C SER A 240 -23.05 8.92 -8.05
N PRO A 241 -21.97 9.31 -7.35
CA PRO A 241 -21.30 10.59 -7.57
C PRO A 241 -20.84 10.78 -9.02
N LEU A 242 -20.56 9.68 -9.72
CA LEU A 242 -20.19 9.71 -11.14
C LEU A 242 -21.34 10.13 -12.06
N GLU A 243 -22.58 9.88 -11.66
CA GLU A 243 -23.78 10.27 -12.39
C GLU A 243 -24.23 11.67 -12.00
N GLU A 244 -24.27 11.96 -10.70
CA GLU A 244 -24.69 13.25 -10.16
C GLU A 244 -23.80 14.40 -10.66
N TYR A 245 -22.48 14.20 -10.66
CA TYR A 245 -21.52 15.21 -11.11
C TYR A 245 -21.03 14.96 -12.55
N SER A 246 -21.86 14.33 -13.39
CA SER A 246 -21.50 14.00 -14.76
C SER A 246 -21.21 15.24 -15.62
N ASP A 247 -21.88 16.37 -15.36
CA ASP A 247 -21.64 17.65 -16.06
C ASP A 247 -20.23 18.20 -15.77
N VAL A 248 -19.81 18.19 -14.51
CA VAL A 248 -18.45 18.59 -14.09
C VAL A 248 -17.39 17.72 -14.77
N LEU A 249 -17.68 16.42 -14.92
CA LEU A 249 -16.77 15.49 -15.60
C LEU A 249 -16.67 15.73 -17.12
N ARG A 250 -17.72 16.31 -17.73
CA ARG A 250 -17.74 16.70 -19.14
C ARG A 250 -16.93 17.98 -19.38
N GLU A 251 -17.09 18.99 -18.53
CA GLU A 251 -16.36 20.26 -18.61
C GLU A 251 -14.83 20.08 -18.46
N GLY A 252 -14.41 19.16 -17.59
CA GLY A 252 -12.98 18.86 -17.39
C GLY A 252 -12.32 18.08 -18.55
N LYS A 253 -13.07 17.72 -19.60
CA LYS A 253 -12.56 16.98 -20.77
C LYS A 253 -12.13 18.00 -21.84
N ARG A 254 -10.96 18.63 -21.67
CA ARG A 254 -10.30 19.33 -22.77
C ARG A 254 -9.73 18.28 -23.71
N TYR A 255 -10.32 18.13 -24.90
CA TYR A 255 -9.75 17.37 -26.01
C TYR A 255 -8.52 18.10 -26.57
#